data_AF-A0A7X2MN11-F1
#
_entry.id   AF-A0A7X2MN11-F1
#
_cell.length_a   1.000
_cell.length_b   1.000
_cell.length_c   1.000
_cell.angle_alpha   90.00
_cell.angle_beta   90.00
_cell.angle_gamma   90.00
#
_symmetry.space_group_name_H-M   'P 1'
#
loop_
_entity.id
_entity.type
_entity.pdbx_description
1 polymer ?
#
loop_
_entity_poly.entity_id
_entity_poly.type
_entity_poly.pdbx_seq_one_letter_code
_entity_poly.pdbx_strand_id
1 'polypeptide(L)'
;MSLQPLTQLMQQAGVRRLAVISGDPAWCLLRAAAWRETLTGDWLALSPEPLFSASDKGPGQYKTPVLHKQPAAVRTLLGREFRHALFDARQGFHADA
;
A
#
# COMPACT_ATOMS: atom_id res chain seq x y z
N MET A 1 7.89 -13.46 -12.95
CA MET A 1 7.19 -12.39 -13.68
C MET A 1 7.41 -11.08 -12.94
N SER A 2 7.71 -9.99 -13.65
CA SER A 2 7.85 -8.66 -13.03
C SER A 2 6.47 -8.08 -12.65
N LEU A 3 6.45 -7.18 -11.67
CA LEU A 3 5.21 -6.66 -11.09
C LEU A 3 4.42 -5.75 -12.06
N GLN A 4 5.12 -4.90 -12.83
CA GLN A 4 4.46 -3.93 -13.73
C GLN A 4 3.62 -4.58 -14.84
N PRO A 5 4.11 -5.58 -15.61
CA PRO A 5 3.30 -6.23 -16.63
C PRO A 5 2.07 -6.93 -16.05
N LEU A 6 2.21 -7.54 -14.86
CA LEU A 6 1.08 -8.18 -14.18
C LEU A 6 -0.01 -7.16 -13.84
N THR A 7 0.37 -6.01 -13.27
CA THR A 7 -0.59 -4.95 -12.95
C THR A 7 -1.21 -4.30 -14.19
N GLN A 8 -0.48 -4.25 -15.31
CA GLN A 8 -1.01 -3.73 -16.57
C GLN A 8 -2.09 -4.67 -17.15
N LEU A 9 -1.86 -5.99 -17.11
CA LEU A 9 -2.88 -6.96 -17.51
C LEU A 9 -4.13 -6.88 -16.62
N MET A 10 -3.96 -6.64 -15.32
CA MET A 10 -5.08 -6.40 -14.39
C MET A 10 -5.91 -5.18 -14.79
N GLN A 11 -5.23 -4.07 -15.10
CA GLN A 11 -5.88 -2.84 -15.55
C GLN A 11 -6.65 -3.04 -16.85
N GLN A 12 -6.06 -3.74 -17.83
CA GLN A 12 -6.71 -4.03 -19.12
C GLN A 12 -7.94 -4.94 -18.95
N ALA A 13 -7.89 -5.88 -18.01
CA ALA A 13 -9.00 -6.77 -17.70
C ALA A 13 -10.03 -6.17 -16.73
N GLY A 14 -9.80 -4.98 -16.18
CA GLY A 14 -10.68 -4.35 -15.20
C GLY A 14 -10.79 -5.13 -13.87
N VAL A 15 -9.75 -5.88 -13.50
CA VAL A 15 -9.74 -6.72 -12.29
C VAL A 15 -8.79 -6.19 -11.22
N ARG A 16 -9.10 -6.51 -9.96
CA ARG A 16 -8.24 -6.26 -8.80
C ARG A 16 -7.76 -7.59 -8.24
N ARG A 17 -6.56 -7.62 -7.67
CA ARG A 17 -6.01 -8.80 -7.00
C ARG A 17 -5.53 -8.44 -5.62
N LEU A 18 -5.72 -9.36 -4.69
CA LEU A 18 -5.10 -9.30 -3.37
C LEU A 18 -3.70 -9.94 -3.46
N ALA A 19 -2.71 -9.26 -2.90
CA ALA A 19 -1.35 -9.78 -2.76
C ALA A 19 -0.96 -9.76 -1.29
N VAL A 20 -0.36 -10.86 -0.82
CA VAL A 20 0.05 -11.02 0.58
C VAL A 20 1.57 -11.07 0.66
N ILE A 21 2.14 -10.21 1.51
CA ILE A 21 3.55 -10.25 1.88
C ILE A 21 3.62 -10.81 3.29
N SER A 22 4.22 -11.99 3.45
CA SER A 22 4.27 -12.71 4.73
C SER A 22 5.70 -13.12 5.04
N GLY A 23 6.14 -12.88 6.27
CA GLY A 23 7.48 -13.18 6.74
C GLY A 23 7.92 -12.20 7.83
N ASP A 24 9.21 -11.94 7.88
CA ASP A 24 9.81 -10.98 8.81
C ASP A 24 9.18 -9.57 8.65
N PRO A 25 8.82 -8.86 9.76
CA PRO A 25 8.17 -7.57 9.68
C PRO A 25 8.95 -6.48 8.93
N ALA A 26 10.28 -6.43 9.07
CA ALA A 26 11.12 -5.45 8.38
C ALA A 26 11.25 -5.80 6.89
N TRP A 27 11.39 -7.08 6.57
CA TRP A 27 11.36 -7.57 5.20
C TRP A 27 10.04 -7.26 4.50
N CYS A 28 8.90 -7.41 5.19
CA CYS A 28 7.59 -7.10 4.63
C CYS A 28 7.48 -5.62 4.24
N LEU A 29 7.96 -4.72 5.10
CA LEU A 29 7.99 -3.28 4.82
C LEU A 29 8.92 -2.95 3.64
N LEU A 30 10.11 -3.55 3.59
CA LEU A 30 11.04 -3.38 2.47
C LEU A 30 10.41 -3.81 1.14
N ARG A 31 9.67 -4.93 1.13
CA ARG A 31 8.95 -5.39 -0.07
C ARG A 31 7.81 -4.46 -0.45
N ALA A 32 7.01 -4.01 0.50
CA ALA A 32 5.93 -3.04 0.24
C ALA A 32 6.47 -1.71 -0.32
N ALA A 33 7.59 -1.21 0.23
CA ALA A 33 8.27 -0.03 -0.28
C ALA A 33 8.79 -0.22 -1.71
N ALA A 34 9.40 -1.38 -2.02
CA ALA A 34 9.86 -1.70 -3.37
C ALA A 34 8.71 -1.73 -4.39
N TRP A 35 7.52 -2.23 -4.00
CA TRP A 35 6.34 -2.22 -4.87
C TRP A 35 5.83 -0.81 -5.14
N ARG A 36 5.82 0.07 -4.12
CA ARG A 36 5.48 1.50 -4.28
C ARG A 36 6.40 2.21 -5.27
N GLU A 37 7.70 1.93 -5.22
CA GLU A 37 8.66 2.52 -6.16
C GLU A 37 8.56 1.96 -7.59
N THR A 38 8.02 0.75 -7.73
CA THR A 38 7.89 0.05 -9.01
C THR A 38 6.57 0.38 -9.72
N LEU A 39 5.48 0.60 -8.98
CA LEU A 39 4.14 0.80 -9.52
C LEU A 39 3.70 2.25 -9.37
N THR A 40 3.33 2.87 -10.49
CA THR A 40 2.78 4.23 -10.51
C THR A 40 1.31 4.25 -10.05
N GLY A 41 0.87 5.41 -9.58
CA GLY A 41 -0.49 5.65 -9.09
C GLY A 41 -0.50 6.05 -7.63
N ASP A 42 -1.65 6.44 -7.11
CA ASP A 42 -1.80 6.78 -5.70
C ASP A 42 -1.92 5.54 -4.81
N TRP A 43 -1.45 5.67 -3.57
CA TRP A 43 -1.42 4.60 -2.59
C TRP A 43 -2.12 5.03 -1.30
N LEU A 44 -3.05 4.20 -0.84
CA LEU A 44 -3.59 4.25 0.52
C LEU A 44 -2.81 3.30 1.42
N ALA A 45 -2.49 3.72 2.65
CA ALA A 45 -1.94 2.83 3.68
C ALA A 45 -2.84 2.87 4.92
N LEU A 46 -3.43 1.72 5.27
CA LEU A 46 -4.23 1.52 6.47
C LEU A 46 -3.40 0.75 7.50
N SER A 47 -3.00 1.44 8.55
CA SER A 47 -2.17 0.89 9.61
C SER A 47 -2.33 1.70 10.90
N PRO A 48 -2.18 1.09 12.09
CA PRO A 48 -2.26 1.81 13.36
C PRO A 48 -1.27 2.98 13.43
N GLU A 49 -0.03 2.72 12.97
CA GLU A 49 1.05 3.69 12.86
C GLU A 49 1.52 3.82 11.41
N PRO A 50 2.04 4.99 10.97
CA PRO A 50 2.58 5.15 9.63
C PRO A 50 3.63 4.09 9.29
N LEU A 51 3.42 3.35 8.18
CA LEU A 51 4.32 2.27 7.75
C LEU A 51 5.67 2.74 7.24
N PHE A 52 5.74 4.00 6.81
CA PHE A 52 6.90 4.60 6.20
C PHE A 52 7.05 5.99 6.79
N SER A 53 8.13 6.25 7.52
CA SER A 53 8.37 7.58 8.05
C SER A 53 8.93 8.47 6.95
N ALA A 54 8.58 9.77 7.00
CA ALA A 54 9.27 10.79 6.22
C ALA A 54 10.74 10.97 6.63
N SER A 55 11.17 10.36 7.75
CA SER A 55 12.55 10.40 8.25
C SER A 55 13.44 9.25 7.79
N ASP A 56 12.88 8.16 7.27
CA ASP A 56 13.69 6.99 6.88
C ASP A 56 14.51 7.25 5.62
N LYS A 57 14.04 8.19 4.78
CA LYS A 57 14.81 9.10 3.93
C LYS A 57 14.00 10.38 3.80
N GLY A 58 14.66 11.54 3.92
CA GLY A 58 14.04 12.86 4.08
C GLY A 58 12.89 13.23 3.12
N PRO A 59 12.17 14.33 3.38
CA PRO A 59 10.95 14.70 2.65
C PRO A 59 11.18 14.72 1.13
N GLY A 60 10.41 13.90 0.40
CA GLY A 60 10.42 13.85 -1.07
C GLY A 60 11.10 12.64 -1.73
N GLN A 61 11.49 11.59 -0.98
CA GLN A 61 12.25 10.46 -1.56
C GLN A 61 11.45 9.22 -2.00
N TYR A 62 10.20 9.04 -1.58
CA TYR A 62 9.35 8.06 -2.26
C TYR A 62 8.76 8.71 -3.49
N LYS A 63 8.94 8.10 -4.67
CA LYS A 63 8.41 8.63 -5.95
C LYS A 63 6.90 8.85 -5.92
N THR A 64 6.23 8.18 -4.98
CA THR A 64 4.79 8.08 -4.96
C THR A 64 4.24 8.40 -3.57
N PRO A 65 3.39 9.45 -3.46
CA PRO A 65 2.80 9.83 -2.19
C PRO A 65 1.91 8.70 -1.65
N VAL A 66 1.99 8.47 -0.34
CA VAL A 66 1.11 7.53 0.36
C VAL A 66 0.20 8.32 1.29
N LEU A 67 -1.11 8.09 1.18
CA LEU A 67 -2.06 8.60 2.14
C LEU A 67 -2.15 7.61 3.29
N HIS A 68 -1.65 7.97 4.47
CA HIS A 68 -1.85 7.16 5.67
C HIS A 68 -3.20 7.48 6.32
N LYS A 69 -3.89 6.43 6.76
CA LYS A 69 -5.04 6.50 7.67
C LYS A 69 -4.96 5.36 8.68
N GLN A 70 -5.44 5.63 9.89
CA GLN A 70 -5.74 4.55 10.82
C GLN A 70 -6.92 3.73 10.31
N PRO A 71 -6.97 2.41 10.55
CA PRO A 71 -8.04 1.53 10.05
C PRO A 71 -9.45 2.03 10.39
N ALA A 72 -9.66 2.53 11.62
CA ALA A 72 -10.94 3.08 12.06
C ALA A 72 -11.42 4.31 11.24
N ALA A 73 -10.52 4.98 10.53
CA ALA A 73 -10.84 6.15 9.72
C ALA A 73 -11.21 5.81 8.27
N VAL A 74 -11.23 4.54 7.84
CA VAL A 74 -11.50 4.20 6.43
C VAL A 74 -12.85 4.74 5.94
N ARG A 75 -13.86 4.79 6.81
CA ARG A 75 -15.21 5.26 6.46
C ARG A 75 -15.22 6.72 6.00
N THR A 76 -14.20 7.50 6.36
CA THR A 76 -14.01 8.88 5.91
C THR A 76 -13.54 8.98 4.44
N LEU A 77 -13.17 7.87 3.82
CA LEU A 77 -12.67 7.81 2.44
C LEU A 77 -13.75 7.40 1.42
N LEU A 78 -14.99 7.18 1.85
CA LEU A 78 -16.08 6.86 0.94
C LEU A 78 -16.25 7.95 -0.14
N GLY A 79 -16.43 7.52 -1.39
CA GLY A 79 -16.46 8.41 -2.55
C GLY A 79 -15.08 8.80 -3.11
N ARG A 80 -13.99 8.26 -2.55
CA ARG A 80 -12.63 8.38 -3.10
C ARG A 80 -12.15 7.04 -3.62
N GLU A 81 -11.38 7.08 -4.70
CA GLU A 81 -10.75 5.91 -5.30
C GLU A 81 -9.23 6.03 -5.17
N PHE A 82 -8.56 4.89 -5.03
CA PHE A 82 -7.11 4.78 -5.01
C PHE A 82 -6.68 3.64 -5.92
N ARG A 83 -5.56 3.80 -6.64
CA ARG A 83 -5.06 2.74 -7.52
C ARG A 83 -4.54 1.54 -6.74
N HIS A 84 -3.84 1.78 -5.63
CA HIS A 84 -3.26 0.74 -4.79
C HIS A 84 -3.57 0.98 -3.31
N ALA A 85 -3.59 -0.09 -2.52
CA ALA A 85 -3.78 -0.02 -1.07
C ALA A 85 -2.88 -1.02 -0.33
N LEU A 86 -2.36 -0.60 0.83
CA LEU A 86 -1.61 -1.40 1.78
C LEU A 86 -2.40 -1.51 3.07
N PHE A 87 -2.63 -2.74 3.53
CA PHE A 87 -3.28 -3.03 4.81
C PHE A 87 -2.27 -3.70 5.71
N ASP A 88 -1.94 -3.08 6.84
CA ASP A 88 -1.01 -3.67 7.80
C ASP A 88 -1.73 -4.67 8.71
N ALA A 89 -1.50 -5.95 8.44
CA ALA A 89 -2.02 -7.06 9.22
C ALA A 89 -0.99 -7.65 10.21
N ARG A 90 0.21 -7.04 10.35
CA ARG A 90 1.33 -7.66 11.09
C ARG A 90 1.06 -7.87 12.58
N GLN A 91 0.19 -7.05 13.17
CA GLN A 91 -0.18 -7.11 14.60
C GLN A 91 -1.68 -7.37 14.82
N GLY A 92 -2.45 -7.57 13.74
CA GLY A 92 -3.91 -7.65 13.77
C GLY A 92 -4.50 -7.05 12.51
N PHE A 93 -5.67 -7.55 12.10
CA PHE A 93 -6.35 -7.12 10.87
C PHE A 93 -7.78 -6.67 11.19
N HIS A 94 -8.12 -5.45 10.79
CA HIS A 94 -9.47 -4.90 10.89
C HIS A 94 -10.25 -5.27 9.63
N ALA A 95 -11.12 -6.29 9.72
CA ALA A 95 -11.83 -6.80 8.55
C ALA A 95 -12.93 -5.87 8.03
N ASP A 96 -13.38 -4.91 8.84
CA ASP A 96 -14.35 -3.88 8.50
C ASP A 96 -13.70 -2.57 8.03
N ALA A 97 -12.36 -2.53 8.01
CA ALA A 97 -11.56 -1.43 7.48
C ALA A 97 -11.29 -1.56 5.97
#